data_AF-A0A1M5D2Z4-F1
#
_entry.id   AF-A0A1M5D2Z4-F1
#
_cell.length_a   1.000
_cell.length_b   1.000
_cell.length_c   1.000
_cell.angle_alpha   90.00
_cell.angle_beta   90.00
_cell.angle_gamma   90.00
#
_symmetry.space_group_name_H-M   'P 1'
#
loop_
_entity.id
_entity.type
_entity.pdbx_description
1 polymer ?
#
loop_
_entity_poly.entity_id
_entity_poly.type
_entity_poly.pdbx_seq_one_letter_code
_entity_poly.pdbx_strand_id
1 'polypeptide(L)' 'MTLRALAAELYQSIRRVEELEKKIAELSPEDPARIALERDLAEAKKERDRLKGALEGAKA' A
#
# COMPACT_ATOMS: atom_id res chain seq x y z
N MET A 1 3.52 19.38 -4.68
CA MET A 1 3.74 18.03 -5.24
C MET A 1 3.17 18.00 -6.65
N THR A 2 3.86 17.43 -7.65
CA THR A 2 3.36 17.41 -9.03
C THR A 2 2.47 16.18 -9.27
N LEU A 3 1.56 16.24 -10.24
CA LEU A 3 0.70 15.11 -10.61
C LEU A 3 1.51 13.85 -10.95
N ARG A 4 2.68 14.04 -11.58
CA ARG A 4 3.62 12.97 -11.93
C ARG A 4 4.29 12.34 -10.72
N ALA A 5 4.66 13.14 -9.72
CA ALA A 5 5.18 12.62 -8.45
C ALA A 5 4.12 11.79 -7.72
N LEU A 6 2.88 12.28 -7.70
CA LEU A 6 1.75 11.58 -7.06
C LEU A 6 1.41 10.25 -7.74
N ALA A 7 1.46 10.20 -9.07
CA ALA A 7 1.31 8.96 -9.81
C ALA A 7 2.44 7.96 -9.52
N ALA A 8 3.69 8.44 -9.38
CA ALA A 8 4.83 7.58 -9.04
C ALA A 8 4.73 7.03 -7.61
N GLU A 9 4.36 7.86 -6.64
CA GLU A 9 4.15 7.44 -5.25
C GLU A 9 2.98 6.47 -5.12
N LEU A 10 1.88 6.70 -5.85
CA LEU A 10 0.76 5.76 -5.89
C LEU A 10 1.20 4.41 -6.44
N TYR A 11 1.99 4.39 -7.52
CA TYR A 11 2.53 3.14 -8.07
C TYR A 11 3.39 2.40 -7.05
N GLN A 12 4.30 3.09 -6.36
CA GLN A 12 5.13 2.49 -5.32
C GLN A 12 4.30 1.94 -4.15
N SER A 13 3.26 2.66 -3.74
CA SER A 13 2.33 2.24 -2.69
C SER A 13 1.57 0.97 -3.09
N ILE A 14 1.10 0.88 -4.34
CA ILE A 14 0.47 -0.33 -4.88
C ILE A 14 1.44 -1.52 -4.83
N ARG A 15 2.69 -1.34 -5.29
CA ARG A 15 3.72 -2.39 -5.26
C ARG A 15 4.01 -2.87 -3.85
N ARG A 16 4.09 -1.95 -2.88
CA ARG A 16 4.29 -2.29 -1.47
C ARG A 16 3.14 -3.13 -0.91
N VAL A 17 1.89 -2.79 -1.25
CA VAL A 17 0.71 -3.59 -0.87
C VAL A 17 0.81 -5.01 -1.45
N GLU A 18 1.12 -5.15 -2.74
CA GLU A 18 1.28 -6.45 -3.41
C GLU A 18 2.38 -7.31 -2.76
N GLU A 19 3.52 -6.70 -2.43
CA GLU A 19 4.63 -7.39 -1.77
C GLU A 19 4.28 -7.85 -0.36
N LEU A 20 3.58 -7.02 0.41
CA LEU A 20 3.12 -7.38 1.76
C LEU A 20 2.06 -8.49 1.70
N GLU A 21 1.14 -8.45 0.75
CA GLU A 21 0.15 -9.52 0.53
C GLU A 21 0.81 -10.85 0.18
N LYS A 22 1.83 -10.84 -0.69
CA LYS A 22 2.61 -12.05 -1.00
C LYS A 22 3.33 -12.60 0.23
N LYS A 23 4.01 -11.74 0.99
CA LYS A 23 4.71 -12.16 2.23
C LYS A 23 3.73 -12.75 3.23
N ILE A 24 2.55 -12.15 3.42
CA ILE A 24 1.52 -12.69 4.32
C ILE A 24 0.98 -14.03 3.82
N ALA A 25 0.81 -14.20 2.51
CA ALA A 25 0.33 -15.43 1.90
C ALA A 25 1.34 -16.59 2.00
N GLU A 26 2.64 -16.28 2.05
CA GLU A 26 3.71 -17.27 2.23
C GLU A 26 3.89 -17.70 3.70
N LEU A 27 3.33 -16.93 4.65
CA LEU A 27 3.42 -17.23 6.08
C LEU A 27 2.26 -18.08 6.59
N SER A 28 2.52 -18.88 7.61
CA SER A 28 1.48 -19.62 8.32
C SER A 28 0.52 -18.64 9.03
N PRO A 29 -0.78 -18.93 9.12
CA PRO A 29 -1.74 -18.10 9.86
C PRO A 29 -1.36 -17.80 11.31
N GLU A 30 -0.63 -18.72 11.94
CA GLU A 30 -0.16 -18.64 13.33
C GLU A 30 1.22 -17.98 13.48
N ASP A 31 1.85 -17.59 12.37
CA ASP A 31 3.17 -16.98 12.41
C ASP A 31 3.11 -15.59 13.08
N PRO A 32 3.86 -15.34 14.16
CA PRO A 32 3.89 -14.04 14.82
C PRO A 32 4.29 -12.89 13.88
N ALA A 33 5.11 -13.16 12.87
CA ALA A 33 5.51 -12.16 11.87
C ALA A 33 4.34 -11.73 10.96
N ARG A 34 3.32 -12.60 10.82
CA ARG A 34 2.11 -12.29 10.04
C ARG A 34 1.34 -11.13 10.64
N ILE A 35 1.23 -11.05 11.97
CA ILE A 35 0.53 -9.95 12.66
C ILE A 35 1.20 -8.61 12.36
N ALA A 36 2.53 -8.56 12.37
CA ALA A 36 3.28 -7.35 12.04
C ALA A 36 3.06 -6.95 10.58
N LEU A 37 3.18 -7.91 9.66
CA LEU A 37 2.97 -7.66 8.23
C LEU A 37 1.53 -7.25 7.90
N GLU A 38 0.53 -7.79 8.58
CA GLU A 38 -0.88 -7.40 8.42
C GLU A 38 -1.12 -5.95 8.86
N ARG A 39 -0.45 -5.49 9.92
CA ARG A 39 -0.48 -4.07 10.32
C ARG A 39 0.16 -3.19 9.26
N ASP A 40 1.34 -3.56 8.78
CA ASP A 40 2.04 -2.83 7.72
C ASP A 40 1.21 -2.81 6.42
N LEU A 41 0.52 -3.90 6.11
CA LEU A 41 -0.39 -3.99 4.96
C LEU A 41 -1.57 -3.04 5.11
N ALA A 42 -2.16 -2.96 6.29
CA ALA A 42 -3.27 -2.06 6.57
C ALA A 42 -2.84 -0.59 6.42
N GLU A 43 -1.65 -0.23 6.89
CA GLU A 43 -1.08 1.11 6.70
C GLU A 43 -0.79 1.41 5.23
N ALA A 44 -0.16 0.48 4.52
CA ALA A 44 0.12 0.62 3.08
C ALA A 44 -1.17 0.78 2.25
N LYS A 45 -2.24 0.06 2.60
CA LYS A 45 -3.56 0.21 1.96
C LYS A 45 -4.17 1.59 2.22
N LYS A 46 -4.10 2.10 3.45
CA LYS A 46 -4.56 3.46 3.78
C LYS A 46 -3.80 4.52 2.99
N GLU A 47 -2.48 4.38 2.88
CA GLU A 47 -1.64 5.31 2.12
C GLU A 47 -1.98 5.27 0.63
N ARG A 48 -2.13 4.07 0.04
CA ARG A 48 -2.59 3.90 -1.34
C ARG A 48 -3.91 4.63 -1.58
N ASP A 49 -4.88 4.46 -0.68
CA ASP A 49 -6.21 5.05 -0.84
C ASP A 49 -6.17 6.57 -0.69
N ARG A 50 -5.33 7.09 0.20
CA ARG A 50 -5.06 8.53 0.32
C ARG A 50 -4.45 9.10 -0.96
N LEU A 51 -3.43 8.43 -1.51
CA LEU A 51 -2.77 8.84 -2.76
C LEU A 51 -3.72 8.78 -3.96
N LYS A 52 -4.60 7.77 -4.02
CA LYS A 52 -5.67 7.70 -5.02
C LYS A 52 -6.61 8.90 -4.92
N GLY A 53 -7.13 9.19 -3.72
CA GLY A 53 -8.02 10.33 -3.51
C GLY A 53 -7.38 11.66 -3.86
N ALA A 54 -6.10 11.85 -3.51
CA ALA A 54 -5.33 13.03 -3.89
C ALA A 54 -5.15 13.13 -5.42
N LEU A 55 -4.92 12.01 -6.11
CA LEU A 55 -4.72 11.99 -7.56
C LEU A 55 -6.01 12.27 -8.31
N GLU A 56 -7.14 11.75 -7.82
CA GLU A 56 -8.47 12.06 -8.36
C GLU A 56 -8.83 13.52 -8.13
N GLY A 57 -8.61 14.05 -6.92
CA GLY A 57 -8.85 15.46 -6.60
C GLY A 57 -7.95 16.43 -7.38
N ALA A 58 -6.73 16.03 -7.73
CA ALA A 58 -5.82 16.86 -8.53
C ALA A 58 -6.06 16.77 -10.05
N LYS A 59 -6.90 15.84 -10.51
CA LYS A 59 -7.36 15.74 -11.91
C LYS A 59 -8.62 16.56 -12.18
N ALA A 60 -9.37 16.91 -11.14
CA ALA A 60 -10.55 17.77 -11.19
C ALA A 60 -10.14 19.25 -11.34
#